data_AF-A0AAW0KVB1-F1
#
_entry.id   AF-A0AAW0KVB1-F1
#
_cell.length_a   1.000
_cell.length_b   1.000
_cell.length_c   1.000
_cell.angle_alpha   90.00
_cell.angle_beta   90.00
_cell.angle_gamma   90.00
#
_symmetry.space_group_name_H-M   'P 1'
#
loop_
_entity.id
_entity.type
_entity.pdbx_description
1 polymer ?
#
loop_
_entity_poly.entity_id
_entity_poly.type
_entity_poly.pdbx_seq_one_letter_code
_entity_poly.pdbx_strand_id
1 'polypeptide(L)'
;MSLLSLTCSQSIYFSTSPPQHLPTKFKNFPFPTTSSTRAATLKFSPFSQRLLGNGNWVSHRNRFHAKSADSEPNANQPSAQVSQENGTVSNSSGNPSTSFLSILCPLLKLFSGGDPSQERNYSLELATSSLSTLARLPWGSKALSDNLYSEEITTLDPPMRLQLFEFEACPFCRRVREAMTELDLSVEVYPCPKGSLRHREMVRRSGGKEQFPFLIDPNTGISLYESGDIVNYLFQQYGKGRSPSTGLLESTLFTGWMPTILRAGRGMTLWEKARQDPPPKKLELFSYENNAYARIVREALCELELAYILHNVGEGSAWTKLLLDASQSKDVPYFIDPNTGAQFGDYKKILSYLFQTYSAATV
;
A
#
# COMPACT_ATOMS: atom_id res chain seq x y z
N MET A 1 26.25 64.85 -32.72
CA MET A 1 26.02 64.52 -31.29
C MET A 1 24.53 64.67 -30.99
N SER A 2 23.96 63.82 -30.12
CA SER A 2 22.75 63.97 -29.26
C SER A 2 21.64 64.98 -29.62
N LEU A 3 20.33 64.74 -29.38
CA LEU A 3 19.50 63.62 -28.88
C LEU A 3 18.01 64.10 -28.98
N LEU A 4 17.03 63.24 -28.67
CA LEU A 4 15.60 63.60 -28.34
C LEU A 4 14.72 64.12 -29.51
N SER A 5 13.39 63.97 -29.58
CA SER A 5 12.38 63.26 -28.75
C SER A 5 10.97 63.27 -29.42
N LEU A 6 9.93 62.70 -28.75
CA LEU A 6 8.46 62.85 -28.99
C LEU A 6 7.90 62.02 -30.19
N THR A 7 6.64 61.55 -30.33
CA THR A 7 5.35 61.43 -29.56
C THR A 7 4.39 60.51 -30.39
N CYS A 8 3.23 59.97 -29.98
CA CYS A 8 2.62 59.55 -28.69
C CYS A 8 1.28 58.78 -28.96
N SER A 9 0.86 57.87 -28.07
CA SER A 9 -0.53 57.34 -27.85
C SER A 9 -1.37 56.72 -28.99
N GLN A 10 -2.01 55.57 -28.70
CA GLN A 10 -3.48 55.51 -28.52
C GLN A 10 -3.94 54.22 -27.81
N SER A 11 -4.94 54.35 -26.95
CA SER A 11 -5.70 53.24 -26.32
C SER A 11 -7.15 53.30 -26.77
N ILE A 12 -7.83 52.14 -26.87
CA ILE A 12 -9.31 52.07 -26.99
C ILE A 12 -9.83 51.02 -26.00
N TYR A 13 -10.96 51.34 -25.35
CA TYR A 13 -11.60 50.60 -24.26
C TYR A 13 -12.96 50.01 -24.72
N PHE A 14 -13.29 48.80 -24.24
CA PHE A 14 -14.62 48.25 -23.85
C PHE A 14 -15.86 48.32 -24.81
N SER A 15 -16.70 47.25 -24.84
CA SER A 15 -18.04 47.25 -24.18
C SER A 15 -18.88 45.95 -24.35
N THR A 16 -19.24 45.32 -23.22
CA THR A 16 -20.57 44.75 -22.81
C THR A 16 -21.43 43.78 -23.67
N SER A 17 -21.68 42.59 -23.07
CA SER A 17 -23.03 42.03 -22.75
C SER A 17 -23.77 41.04 -23.71
N PRO A 18 -24.74 40.21 -23.21
CA PRO A 18 -24.83 38.77 -23.51
C PRO A 18 -26.16 38.29 -24.14
N PRO A 19 -26.40 36.97 -24.22
CA PRO A 19 -27.74 36.42 -23.96
C PRO A 19 -27.79 35.18 -23.04
N GLN A 20 -28.98 34.93 -22.48
CA GLN A 20 -29.36 33.84 -21.58
C GLN A 20 -30.08 32.71 -22.34
N HIS A 21 -29.97 31.43 -21.93
CA HIS A 21 -31.06 30.61 -21.36
C HIS A 21 -30.73 29.11 -21.24
N LEU A 22 -31.36 28.45 -20.25
CA LEU A 22 -31.36 27.00 -20.01
C LEU A 22 -32.13 26.21 -21.09
N PRO A 23 -31.91 24.88 -21.18
CA PRO A 23 -33.01 24.02 -20.71
C PRO A 23 -32.59 22.91 -19.73
N THR A 24 -33.43 22.73 -18.71
CA THR A 24 -33.42 21.61 -17.76
C THR A 24 -33.67 20.25 -18.43
N LYS A 25 -32.90 19.22 -18.04
CA LYS A 25 -33.39 17.82 -18.02
C LYS A 25 -32.61 16.97 -17.00
N PHE A 26 -33.06 17.00 -15.75
CA PHE A 26 -32.72 15.95 -14.79
C PHE A 26 -33.25 14.61 -15.32
N LYS A 27 -32.37 13.60 -15.43
CA LYS A 27 -32.78 12.20 -15.51
C LYS A 27 -32.36 11.51 -14.22
N ASN A 28 -33.35 11.23 -13.38
CA ASN A 28 -33.17 10.39 -12.20
C ASN A 28 -32.79 8.97 -12.65
N PHE A 29 -31.61 8.49 -12.24
CA PHE A 29 -31.33 7.07 -12.27
C PHE A 29 -31.89 6.43 -10.98
N PRO A 30 -32.69 5.36 -11.08
CA PRO A 30 -33.28 4.72 -9.91
C PRO A 30 -32.24 3.89 -9.16
N PHE A 31 -31.93 4.26 -7.92
CA PHE A 31 -31.33 3.33 -6.97
C PHE A 31 -32.36 2.22 -6.62
N PRO A 32 -31.99 0.94 -6.63
CA PRO A 32 -32.88 -0.11 -6.15
C PRO A 32 -33.13 0.08 -4.65
N THR A 33 -34.36 0.43 -4.29
CA THR A 33 -34.78 0.58 -2.90
C THR A 33 -34.96 -0.81 -2.28
N THR A 34 -34.52 -0.97 -1.04
CA THR A 34 -34.68 -2.19 -0.25
C THR A 34 -36.16 -2.53 -0.04
N SER A 35 -36.63 -3.60 -0.68
CA SER A 35 -37.95 -4.18 -0.41
C SER A 35 -37.81 -5.41 0.50
N SER A 36 -38.14 -5.22 1.77
CA SER A 36 -38.34 -6.33 2.71
C SER A 36 -39.49 -7.21 2.23
N THR A 37 -39.26 -8.50 1.98
CA THR A 37 -40.35 -9.48 1.92
C THR A 37 -39.95 -10.83 2.51
N ARG A 38 -40.91 -11.39 3.24
CA ARG A 38 -40.84 -12.55 4.14
C ARG A 38 -40.15 -13.80 3.59
N ALA A 39 -39.46 -14.45 4.53
CA ALA A 39 -39.15 -15.88 4.62
C ALA A 39 -39.94 -16.83 3.70
N ALA A 40 -39.21 -17.60 2.89
CA ALA A 40 -39.68 -18.84 2.28
C ALA A 40 -39.00 -20.03 2.99
N THR A 41 -39.80 -20.83 3.69
CA THR A 41 -39.34 -22.01 4.43
C THR A 41 -38.94 -23.14 3.45
N LEU A 42 -37.64 -23.36 3.25
CA LEU A 42 -37.17 -24.55 2.53
C LEU A 42 -37.37 -25.79 3.42
N LYS A 43 -38.36 -26.60 3.05
CA LYS A 43 -38.66 -27.89 3.67
C LYS A 43 -37.54 -28.88 3.35
N PHE A 44 -36.89 -29.41 4.38
CA PHE A 44 -36.15 -30.65 4.25
C PHE A 44 -37.10 -31.79 3.88
N SER A 45 -36.68 -32.64 2.93
CA SER A 45 -37.29 -33.96 2.69
C SER A 45 -36.18 -35.01 2.60
N PRO A 46 -36.44 -36.27 2.99
CA PRO A 46 -35.39 -37.10 3.58
C PRO A 46 -34.77 -38.11 2.60
N PHE A 47 -33.49 -38.41 2.87
CA PHE A 47 -32.97 -39.77 2.95
C PHE A 47 -33.20 -40.71 1.74
N SER A 48 -32.17 -40.84 0.89
CA SER A 48 -31.91 -42.12 0.22
C SER A 48 -30.55 -42.65 0.67
N GLN A 49 -30.59 -43.70 1.50
CA GLN A 49 -29.39 -44.50 1.78
C GLN A 49 -29.14 -45.43 0.60
N ARG A 50 -27.94 -45.38 0.04
CA ARG A 50 -27.35 -46.55 -0.64
C ARG A 50 -25.93 -46.75 -0.13
N LEU A 51 -25.81 -47.66 0.82
CA LEU A 51 -24.54 -48.23 1.26
C LEU A 51 -23.87 -48.97 0.10
N LEU A 52 -22.56 -48.73 -0.10
CA LEU A 52 -21.54 -49.72 -0.46
C LEU A 52 -20.19 -49.00 -0.66
N GLY A 53 -19.14 -49.42 0.07
CA GLY A 53 -17.76 -48.97 -0.14
C GLY A 53 -17.06 -48.48 1.13
N ASN A 54 -16.21 -49.33 1.73
CA ASN A 54 -15.32 -48.94 2.82
C ASN A 54 -14.29 -47.90 2.37
N GLY A 55 -14.12 -46.84 3.17
CA GLY A 55 -13.04 -45.86 3.01
C GLY A 55 -12.97 -44.94 4.22
N ASN A 56 -11.82 -44.89 4.91
CA ASN A 56 -11.67 -44.17 6.17
C ASN A 56 -11.88 -42.65 6.02
N TRP A 57 -12.77 -42.10 6.84
CA TRP A 57 -12.86 -40.65 7.05
C TRP A 57 -11.71 -40.18 7.97
N VAL A 58 -10.74 -39.46 7.41
CA VAL A 58 -9.74 -38.72 8.19
C VAL A 58 -10.13 -37.25 8.26
N SER A 59 -10.51 -36.78 9.44
CA SER A 59 -10.76 -35.36 9.69
C SER A 59 -9.44 -34.60 9.75
N HIS A 60 -9.04 -33.98 8.63
CA HIS A 60 -7.86 -33.10 8.58
C HIS A 60 -8.14 -31.77 9.28
N ARG A 61 -8.04 -31.79 10.61
CA ARG A 61 -7.76 -30.58 11.41
C ARG A 61 -6.31 -30.17 11.15
N ASN A 62 -6.07 -29.23 10.24
CA ASN A 62 -4.76 -28.63 10.06
C ASN A 62 -4.43 -27.74 11.28
N ARG A 63 -3.81 -28.36 12.29
CA ARG A 63 -3.20 -27.69 13.44
C ARG A 63 -1.76 -27.30 13.07
N PHE A 64 -1.40 -26.06 13.35
CA PHE A 64 -0.07 -25.50 13.11
C PHE A 64 1.04 -26.35 13.76
N HIS A 65 2.13 -26.57 13.02
CA HIS A 65 3.40 -27.06 13.57
C HIS A 65 4.44 -25.95 13.60
N ALA A 66 4.60 -25.32 14.76
CA ALA A 66 5.84 -24.62 15.08
C ALA A 66 6.89 -25.67 15.50
N LYS A 67 8.08 -25.61 14.91
CA LYS A 67 9.15 -26.59 15.15
C LYS A 67 10.21 -25.98 16.05
N SER A 68 10.16 -26.31 17.35
CA SER A 68 11.32 -26.14 18.24
C SER A 68 12.16 -27.40 18.20
N ALA A 69 13.48 -27.25 18.14
CA ALA A 69 14.37 -28.31 18.57
C ALA A 69 14.34 -28.41 20.11
N ASP A 70 14.62 -29.60 20.64
CA ASP A 70 15.64 -29.82 21.68
C ASP A 70 15.76 -31.32 21.95
N SER A 71 16.98 -31.78 22.25
CA SER A 71 17.29 -33.19 22.50
C SER A 71 18.18 -33.36 23.73
N GLU A 72 17.52 -33.72 24.83
CA GLU A 72 18.00 -34.44 26.03
C GLU A 72 19.19 -33.92 26.88
N PRO A 73 19.24 -34.30 28.18
CA PRO A 73 20.07 -33.62 29.18
C PRO A 73 21.33 -34.41 29.57
N ASN A 74 22.27 -33.74 30.25
CA ASN A 74 23.03 -34.42 31.30
C ASN A 74 23.50 -33.46 32.41
N ALA A 75 23.70 -34.02 33.61
CA ALA A 75 23.96 -33.26 34.82
C ALA A 75 25.46 -33.03 35.07
N ASN A 76 25.81 -31.89 35.66
CA ASN A 76 26.48 -31.82 36.98
C ASN A 76 26.77 -30.37 37.42
N GLN A 77 26.56 -30.11 38.70
CA GLN A 77 27.01 -28.91 39.42
C GLN A 77 28.24 -29.29 40.27
N PRO A 78 29.15 -28.36 40.64
CA PRO A 78 28.89 -27.58 41.87
C PRO A 78 29.46 -26.14 41.95
N SER A 79 28.75 -25.32 42.75
CA SER A 79 29.21 -24.24 43.66
C SER A 79 30.24 -23.16 43.25
N ALA A 80 29.71 -21.93 43.14
CA ALA A 80 30.16 -20.69 43.81
C ALA A 80 31.63 -20.22 43.83
N GLN A 81 31.90 -19.02 43.31
CA GLN A 81 32.21 -17.82 44.13
C GLN A 81 32.21 -16.50 43.32
N VAL A 82 32.23 -15.37 44.04
CA VAL A 82 32.16 -13.98 43.53
C VAL A 82 33.55 -13.44 43.18
N SER A 83 33.69 -12.69 42.08
CA SER A 83 34.54 -11.48 41.97
C SER A 83 34.31 -10.73 40.65
N GLN A 84 34.56 -9.41 40.66
CA GLN A 84 34.61 -8.56 39.47
C GLN A 84 35.98 -8.68 38.79
N GLU A 85 36.05 -8.69 37.46
CA GLU A 85 36.91 -7.76 36.69
C GLU A 85 36.64 -7.80 35.18
N ASN A 86 37.25 -6.84 34.46
CA ASN A 86 37.03 -6.57 33.03
C ASN A 86 37.75 -7.59 32.12
N GLY A 87 37.18 -7.90 30.94
CA GLY A 87 37.98 -8.54 29.88
C GLY A 87 37.22 -9.16 28.69
N THR A 88 37.18 -8.42 27.58
CA THR A 88 37.31 -8.95 26.20
C THR A 88 36.26 -9.92 25.63
N VAL A 89 35.41 -9.35 24.76
CA VAL A 89 34.84 -9.90 23.50
C VAL A 89 35.12 -11.37 23.16
N SER A 90 34.05 -12.15 22.95
CA SER A 90 34.02 -13.22 21.94
C SER A 90 32.65 -13.26 21.24
N ASN A 91 32.65 -13.57 19.94
CA ASN A 91 31.50 -13.41 19.04
C ASN A 91 30.42 -14.49 19.25
N SER A 92 29.15 -14.10 19.18
CA SER A 92 28.06 -15.00 18.79
C SER A 92 27.37 -14.49 17.52
N SER A 93 27.20 -15.42 16.58
CA SER A 93 26.49 -15.32 15.29
C SER A 93 25.36 -14.28 15.23
N GLY A 94 25.64 -13.11 14.67
CA GLY A 94 24.62 -12.11 14.37
C GLY A 94 23.80 -12.47 13.13
N ASN A 95 22.48 -12.28 13.21
CA ASN A 95 21.64 -12.26 12.01
C ASN A 95 22.14 -11.16 11.05
N PRO A 96 22.24 -11.40 9.73
CA PRO A 96 22.68 -10.36 8.78
C PRO A 96 21.78 -9.12 8.83
N SER A 97 20.51 -9.30 9.18
CA SER A 97 19.52 -8.23 9.37
C SER A 97 19.85 -7.27 10.53
N THR A 98 20.48 -7.72 11.62
CA THR A 98 20.79 -6.85 12.77
C THR A 98 22.07 -6.05 12.54
N SER A 99 23.03 -6.58 11.77
CA SER A 99 24.29 -5.90 11.47
C SER A 99 24.15 -4.76 10.46
N PHE A 100 23.12 -4.76 9.61
CA PHE A 100 22.93 -3.71 8.61
C PHE A 100 22.16 -2.51 9.17
N LEU A 101 21.22 -2.75 10.08
CA LEU A 101 20.43 -1.69 10.73
C LEU A 101 21.27 -0.78 11.63
N SER A 102 22.34 -1.29 12.25
CA SER A 102 23.25 -0.47 13.07
C SER A 102 24.05 0.55 12.24
N ILE A 103 24.43 0.20 11.01
CA ILE A 103 25.11 1.07 10.04
C ILE A 103 24.14 2.13 9.48
N LEU A 104 22.87 1.74 9.28
CA LEU A 104 21.79 2.63 8.84
C LEU A 104 21.35 3.65 9.89
N CYS A 105 21.30 3.27 11.18
CA CYS A 105 20.73 4.10 12.24
C CYS A 105 21.32 5.53 12.36
N PRO A 106 22.65 5.75 12.23
CA PRO A 106 23.23 7.09 12.20
C PRO A 106 22.78 7.92 10.99
N LEU A 107 22.75 7.32 9.79
CA LEU A 107 22.26 8.02 8.58
C LEU A 107 20.77 8.35 8.70
N LEU A 108 19.94 7.43 9.20
CA LEU A 108 18.51 7.67 9.39
C LEU A 108 18.20 8.77 10.43
N LYS A 109 19.13 9.07 11.36
CA LYS A 109 19.00 10.23 12.26
C LYS A 109 19.42 11.53 11.58
N LEU A 110 20.46 11.51 10.75
CA LEU A 110 20.89 12.66 9.95
C LEU A 110 19.83 13.03 8.89
N PHE A 111 19.15 12.03 8.36
CA PHE A 111 18.01 12.13 7.45
C PHE A 111 16.70 11.80 8.16
N SER A 112 16.49 12.28 9.39
CA SER A 112 15.18 12.19 10.02
C SER A 112 14.23 13.11 9.25
N GLY A 113 13.24 12.55 8.54
CA GLY A 113 12.26 13.33 7.79
C GLY A 113 11.65 14.44 8.63
N GLY A 114 11.79 15.69 8.16
CA GLY A 114 11.20 16.86 8.82
C GLY A 114 9.66 16.84 8.79
N ASP A 115 9.04 17.77 9.53
CA ASP A 115 7.58 17.86 9.70
C ASP A 115 6.85 17.74 8.35
N PRO A 116 6.09 16.64 8.11
CA PRO A 116 5.58 16.27 6.81
C PRO A 116 4.53 17.22 6.22
N SER A 117 3.97 18.13 7.03
CA SER A 117 3.02 19.16 6.58
C SER A 117 3.66 20.51 6.24
N GLN A 118 4.95 20.72 6.50
CA GLN A 118 5.62 21.99 6.17
C GLN A 118 5.74 22.17 4.66
N GLU A 119 6.06 23.40 4.21
CA GLU A 119 6.37 23.67 2.81
C GLU A 119 7.53 22.77 2.34
N ARG A 120 7.18 21.74 1.57
CA ARG A 120 8.15 20.78 1.07
C ARG A 120 8.99 21.40 -0.04
N ASN A 121 10.29 21.14 -0.02
CA ASN A 121 11.11 21.36 -1.20
C ASN A 121 10.75 20.31 -2.26
N TYR A 122 9.72 20.60 -3.06
CA TYR A 122 9.19 19.69 -4.08
C TYR A 122 10.25 19.21 -5.08
N SER A 123 11.27 20.03 -5.36
CA SER A 123 12.38 19.65 -6.23
C SER A 123 13.26 18.58 -5.58
N LEU A 124 13.58 18.73 -4.29
CA LEU A 124 14.32 17.73 -3.53
C LEU A 124 13.51 16.43 -3.39
N GLU A 125 12.23 16.53 -3.01
CA GLU A 125 11.31 15.39 -2.89
C GLU A 125 11.22 14.60 -4.19
N LEU A 126 10.98 15.29 -5.31
CA LEU A 126 10.90 14.63 -6.61
C LEU A 126 12.24 14.00 -7.00
N ALA A 127 13.37 14.69 -6.84
CA ALA A 127 14.69 14.18 -7.19
C ALA A 127 15.03 12.90 -6.42
N THR A 128 14.83 12.90 -5.10
CA THR A 128 15.10 11.75 -4.23
C THR A 128 14.08 10.60 -4.45
N SER A 129 12.83 10.89 -4.83
CA SER A 129 11.86 9.85 -5.18
C SER A 129 12.15 9.24 -6.57
N SER A 130 12.58 10.05 -7.52
CA SER A 130 12.99 9.60 -8.85
C SER A 130 14.23 8.71 -8.75
N LEU A 131 15.23 9.10 -7.96
CA LEU A 131 16.41 8.26 -7.69
C LEU A 131 16.03 6.95 -6.98
N SER A 132 15.07 6.99 -6.05
CA SER A 132 14.52 5.80 -5.38
C SER A 132 13.82 4.84 -6.35
N THR A 133 13.05 5.37 -7.31
CA THR A 133 12.43 4.61 -8.40
C THR A 133 13.48 3.97 -9.30
N LEU A 134 14.47 4.74 -9.77
CA LEU A 134 15.53 4.24 -10.63
C LEU A 134 16.35 3.11 -9.96
N ALA A 135 16.60 3.20 -8.65
CA ALA A 135 17.30 2.16 -7.89
C ALA A 135 16.54 0.81 -7.81
N ARG A 136 15.24 0.78 -8.11
CA ARG A 136 14.42 -0.45 -8.16
C ARG A 136 14.30 -1.06 -9.57
N LEU A 137 15.02 -0.54 -10.57
CA LEU A 137 15.04 -1.11 -11.93
C LEU A 137 13.57 -1.22 -12.47
N PRO A 138 13.13 -2.21 -13.29
CA PRO A 138 11.76 -2.18 -13.84
C PRO A 138 10.68 -2.77 -12.91
N TRP A 139 11.03 -3.30 -11.73
CA TRP A 139 10.06 -3.96 -10.85
C TRP A 139 9.01 -2.97 -10.33
N GLY A 140 7.74 -3.37 -10.37
CA GLY A 140 6.62 -2.51 -10.00
C GLY A 140 6.32 -1.37 -11.00
N SER A 141 6.84 -1.41 -12.23
CA SER A 141 6.47 -0.46 -13.30
C SER A 141 5.38 -0.96 -14.25
N LYS A 142 5.28 -2.28 -14.44
CA LYS A 142 4.40 -2.91 -15.44
C LYS A 142 3.38 -3.82 -14.79
N ALA A 143 2.19 -3.89 -15.38
CA ALA A 143 1.17 -4.89 -15.12
C ALA A 143 1.27 -5.97 -16.21
N LEU A 144 1.61 -7.20 -15.82
CA LEU A 144 1.72 -8.33 -16.75
C LEU A 144 0.45 -9.18 -16.67
N SER A 145 -0.57 -8.73 -17.39
CA SER A 145 -1.78 -9.51 -17.65
C SER A 145 -1.66 -10.26 -18.98
N ASP A 146 -1.96 -11.55 -18.98
CA ASP A 146 -1.92 -12.39 -20.21
C ASP A 146 -3.08 -12.12 -21.17
N ASN A 147 -3.94 -11.13 -20.88
CA ASN A 147 -5.21 -10.90 -21.56
C ASN A 147 -5.05 -10.04 -22.82
N LEU A 148 -4.32 -10.56 -23.81
CA LEU A 148 -4.31 -9.99 -25.17
C LEU A 148 -5.61 -10.25 -25.97
N TYR A 149 -6.53 -11.08 -25.48
CA TYR A 149 -7.70 -11.58 -26.24
C TYR A 149 -9.00 -11.81 -25.45
N SER A 150 -9.39 -10.90 -24.53
CA SER A 150 -10.71 -10.99 -23.88
C SER A 150 -11.30 -9.61 -23.58
N GLU A 151 -12.42 -9.28 -24.26
CA GLU A 151 -13.13 -8.01 -24.13
C GLU A 151 -13.98 -7.88 -22.84
N GLU A 152 -14.05 -8.92 -22.00
CA GLU A 152 -14.70 -8.85 -20.70
C GLU A 152 -13.72 -8.44 -19.59
N ILE A 153 -13.91 -7.21 -19.10
CA ILE A 153 -13.18 -6.58 -17.98
C ILE A 153 -13.51 -7.24 -16.61
N THR A 154 -14.43 -8.22 -16.60
CA THR A 154 -15.21 -8.65 -15.42
C THR A 154 -14.47 -9.55 -14.42
N THR A 155 -13.26 -10.06 -14.71
CA THR A 155 -12.61 -11.13 -13.89
C THR A 155 -11.13 -10.92 -13.56
N LEU A 156 -10.60 -9.70 -13.62
CA LEU A 156 -9.21 -9.43 -13.21
C LEU A 156 -9.04 -9.27 -11.69
N ASP A 157 -10.04 -8.70 -11.03
CA ASP A 157 -9.99 -8.41 -9.60
C ASP A 157 -10.59 -9.57 -8.78
N PRO A 158 -10.05 -9.89 -7.58
CA PRO A 158 -10.67 -10.85 -6.68
C PRO A 158 -12.08 -10.37 -6.23
N PRO A 159 -13.08 -11.28 -6.05
CA PRO A 159 -14.43 -10.90 -5.63
C PRO A 159 -14.50 -10.04 -4.36
N MET A 160 -13.54 -10.24 -3.44
CA MET A 160 -13.30 -9.39 -2.28
C MET A 160 -11.85 -8.90 -2.31
N ARG A 161 -11.60 -7.61 -2.14
CA ARG A 161 -10.24 -7.06 -2.16
C ARG A 161 -9.35 -7.66 -1.07
N LEU A 162 -8.11 -7.95 -1.45
CA LEU A 162 -7.05 -8.34 -0.54
C LEU A 162 -6.75 -7.19 0.44
N GLN A 163 -6.40 -7.52 1.68
CA GLN A 163 -6.06 -6.55 2.71
C GLN A 163 -4.56 -6.63 3.02
N LEU A 164 -3.83 -5.56 2.73
CA LEU A 164 -2.39 -5.47 2.96
C LEU A 164 -2.09 -4.51 4.12
N PHE A 165 -1.52 -5.05 5.19
CA PHE A 165 -0.99 -4.29 6.31
C PHE A 165 0.51 -4.09 6.12
N GLU A 166 0.93 -2.84 5.98
CA GLU A 166 2.25 -2.50 5.42
C GLU A 166 2.70 -1.09 5.83
N PHE A 167 3.92 -0.69 5.50
CA PHE A 167 4.31 0.73 5.52
C PHE A 167 5.29 1.06 4.39
N GLU A 168 5.15 2.26 3.80
CA GLU A 168 5.81 2.60 2.52
C GLU A 168 7.33 2.47 2.59
N ALA A 169 7.94 2.86 3.72
CA ALA A 169 9.39 2.78 3.96
C ALA A 169 9.94 1.34 4.08
N CYS A 170 9.11 0.31 4.20
CA CYS A 170 9.55 -1.07 4.41
C CYS A 170 9.98 -1.75 3.09
N PRO A 171 11.21 -2.28 2.98
CA PRO A 171 11.66 -2.97 1.76
C PRO A 171 10.88 -4.26 1.49
N PHE A 172 10.46 -4.97 2.54
CA PHE A 172 9.66 -6.19 2.41
C PHE A 172 8.22 -5.91 2.00
N CYS A 173 7.65 -4.77 2.42
CA CYS A 173 6.33 -4.34 1.96
C CYS A 173 6.39 -3.93 0.48
N ARG A 174 7.43 -3.18 0.07
CA ARG A 174 7.67 -2.84 -1.33
C ARG A 174 7.66 -4.06 -2.24
N ARG A 175 8.38 -5.14 -1.88
CA ARG A 175 8.38 -6.41 -2.65
C ARG A 175 6.96 -6.94 -2.93
N VAL A 176 6.05 -6.84 -1.94
CA VAL A 176 4.64 -7.24 -2.10
C VAL A 176 3.88 -6.24 -2.99
N ARG A 177 4.10 -4.93 -2.83
CA ARG A 177 3.50 -3.91 -3.70
C ARG A 177 3.94 -4.05 -5.17
N GLU A 178 5.20 -4.39 -5.43
CA GLU A 178 5.72 -4.69 -6.77
C GLU A 178 5.02 -5.89 -7.41
N ALA A 179 4.81 -6.97 -6.65
CA ALA A 179 4.05 -8.14 -7.09
C ALA A 179 2.58 -7.81 -7.36
N MET A 180 1.95 -6.99 -6.52
CA MET A 180 0.57 -6.53 -6.73
C MET A 180 0.41 -5.64 -7.96
N THR A 181 1.40 -4.78 -8.26
CA THR A 181 1.47 -4.07 -9.54
C THR A 181 1.64 -5.04 -10.71
N GLU A 182 2.53 -6.02 -10.62
CA GLU A 182 2.78 -6.98 -11.69
C GLU A 182 1.55 -7.85 -12.02
N LEU A 183 0.71 -8.11 -11.01
CA LEU A 183 -0.54 -8.86 -11.11
C LEU A 183 -1.79 -7.99 -11.37
N ASP A 184 -1.63 -6.67 -11.49
CA ASP A 184 -2.70 -5.68 -11.75
C ASP A 184 -3.85 -5.65 -10.72
N LEU A 185 -3.55 -6.00 -9.46
CA LEU A 185 -4.56 -6.20 -8.40
C LEU A 185 -5.02 -4.89 -7.74
N SER A 186 -6.34 -4.72 -7.53
CA SER A 186 -6.87 -3.71 -6.60
C SER A 186 -6.83 -4.25 -5.16
N VAL A 187 -6.27 -3.47 -4.23
CA VAL A 187 -6.05 -3.93 -2.84
C VAL A 187 -6.44 -2.87 -1.82
N GLU A 188 -6.93 -3.31 -0.65
CA GLU A 188 -7.09 -2.44 0.51
C GLU A 188 -5.77 -2.34 1.27
N VAL A 189 -5.22 -1.13 1.38
CA VAL A 189 -3.99 -0.87 2.12
C VAL A 189 -4.32 -0.28 3.48
N TYR A 190 -3.72 -0.86 4.51
CA TYR A 190 -3.83 -0.45 5.92
C TYR A 190 -2.44 -0.03 6.43
N PRO A 191 -2.07 1.27 6.31
CA PRO A 191 -0.72 1.70 6.64
C PRO A 191 -0.40 1.56 8.13
N CYS A 192 0.78 1.05 8.43
CA CYS A 192 1.28 0.74 9.75
C CYS A 192 2.65 1.45 9.96
N PRO A 193 2.73 2.79 9.93
CA PRO A 193 3.97 3.52 10.21
C PRO A 193 4.36 3.41 11.69
N LYS A 194 5.63 3.40 12.09
CA LYS A 194 6.02 3.30 13.51
C LYS A 194 5.31 4.38 14.36
N GLY A 195 4.56 3.97 15.38
CA GLY A 195 3.71 4.83 16.20
C GLY A 195 2.21 4.66 15.95
N SER A 196 1.81 4.13 14.79
CA SER A 196 0.41 3.75 14.51
C SER A 196 -0.08 2.70 15.51
N LEU A 197 -1.29 2.90 16.02
CA LEU A 197 -1.92 2.01 17.00
C LEU A 197 -3.00 1.14 16.36
N ARG A 198 -3.88 1.74 15.54
CA ARG A 198 -5.12 1.11 15.06
C ARG A 198 -4.83 -0.08 14.14
N HIS A 199 -4.01 0.13 13.12
CA HIS A 199 -3.74 -0.93 12.15
C HIS A 199 -2.78 -2.00 12.71
N ARG A 200 -1.82 -1.62 13.56
CA ARG A 200 -0.97 -2.59 14.29
C ARG A 200 -1.75 -3.51 15.21
N GLU A 201 -2.71 -2.96 15.95
CA GLU A 201 -3.50 -3.78 16.85
C GLU A 201 -4.33 -4.81 16.08
N MET A 202 -4.86 -4.46 14.90
CA MET A 202 -5.50 -5.44 14.01
C MET A 202 -4.56 -6.57 13.59
N VAL A 203 -3.31 -6.26 13.22
CA VAL A 203 -2.30 -7.30 12.90
C VAL A 203 -1.96 -8.15 14.12
N ARG A 204 -1.77 -7.53 15.31
CA ARG A 204 -1.52 -8.27 16.55
C ARG A 204 -2.68 -9.20 16.90
N ARG A 205 -3.94 -8.75 16.77
CA ARG A 205 -5.13 -9.56 17.04
C ARG A 205 -5.33 -10.69 16.02
N SER A 206 -5.02 -10.45 14.74
CA SER A 206 -5.31 -11.41 13.65
C SER A 206 -4.17 -12.42 13.41
N GLY A 207 -2.90 -12.00 13.51
CA GLY A 207 -1.74 -12.85 13.25
C GLY A 207 -0.79 -13.06 14.46
N GLY A 208 -1.07 -12.42 15.60
CA GLY A 208 -0.34 -12.64 16.86
C GLY A 208 0.95 -11.84 17.05
N LYS A 209 1.52 -11.22 16.01
CA LYS A 209 2.75 -10.41 16.08
C LYS A 209 2.72 -9.19 15.16
N GLU A 210 3.33 -8.09 15.58
CA GLU A 210 3.46 -6.87 14.75
C GLU A 210 4.60 -7.00 13.73
N GLN A 211 4.39 -7.86 12.73
CA GLN A 211 5.31 -8.05 11.61
C GLN A 211 4.66 -7.58 10.31
N PHE A 212 5.47 -6.99 9.42
CA PHE A 212 5.02 -6.40 8.16
C PHE A 212 5.95 -6.84 7.00
N PRO A 213 5.41 -7.07 5.79
CA PRO A 213 4.00 -7.04 5.44
C PRO A 213 3.20 -8.19 6.07
N PHE A 214 1.90 -7.97 6.25
CA PHE A 214 0.93 -8.99 6.62
C PHE A 214 -0.26 -8.89 5.65
N LEU A 215 -0.61 -10.01 5.01
CA LEU A 215 -1.71 -10.12 4.05
C LEU A 215 -2.88 -10.85 4.71
N ILE A 216 -4.10 -10.36 4.51
CA ILE A 216 -5.33 -11.14 4.69
C ILE A 216 -6.01 -11.26 3.33
N ASP A 217 -6.35 -12.48 2.93
CA ASP A 217 -7.15 -12.76 1.75
C ASP A 217 -8.55 -13.27 2.17
N PRO A 218 -9.60 -12.42 2.09
CA PRO A 218 -10.95 -12.82 2.45
C PRO A 218 -11.58 -13.83 1.48
N ASN A 219 -11.04 -14.02 0.28
CA ASN A 219 -11.59 -14.98 -0.71
C ASN A 219 -11.25 -16.43 -0.35
N THR A 220 -10.09 -16.64 0.28
CA THR A 220 -9.60 -17.97 0.69
C THR A 220 -9.59 -18.16 2.21
N GLY A 221 -9.72 -17.07 2.98
CA GLY A 221 -9.65 -17.08 4.44
C GLY A 221 -8.22 -17.20 5.00
N ILE A 222 -7.19 -17.06 4.16
CA ILE A 222 -5.79 -17.15 4.62
C ILE A 222 -5.27 -15.80 5.13
N SER A 223 -4.37 -15.87 6.11
CA SER A 223 -3.58 -14.72 6.56
C SER A 223 -2.10 -15.10 6.59
N LEU A 224 -1.25 -14.28 5.98
CA LEU A 224 0.16 -14.60 5.73
C LEU A 224 1.10 -13.50 6.22
N TYR A 225 2.21 -13.92 6.83
CA TYR A 225 3.42 -13.12 7.02
C TYR A 225 4.44 -13.50 5.94
N GLU A 226 5.66 -12.98 6.06
CA GLU A 226 6.81 -13.21 5.17
C GLU A 226 6.56 -12.77 3.72
N SER A 227 7.20 -11.66 3.32
CA SER A 227 7.03 -11.10 1.98
C SER A 227 7.35 -12.06 0.83
N GLY A 228 8.18 -13.09 1.05
CA GLY A 228 8.42 -14.15 0.05
C GLY A 228 7.20 -15.07 -0.11
N ASP A 229 6.65 -15.57 1.00
CA ASP A 229 5.48 -16.45 1.01
C ASP A 229 4.23 -15.73 0.50
N ILE A 230 4.05 -14.44 0.88
CA ILE A 230 3.00 -13.58 0.35
C ILE A 230 3.11 -13.45 -1.18
N VAL A 231 4.29 -13.17 -1.73
CA VAL A 231 4.47 -13.05 -3.19
C VAL A 231 4.19 -14.40 -3.87
N ASN A 232 4.77 -15.49 -3.37
CA ASN A 232 4.52 -16.83 -3.92
C ASN A 232 3.02 -17.19 -3.92
N TYR A 233 2.31 -16.86 -2.84
CA TYR A 233 0.86 -17.02 -2.74
C TYR A 233 0.10 -16.19 -3.78
N LEU A 234 0.42 -14.89 -3.93
CA LEU A 234 -0.25 -14.02 -4.90
C LEU A 234 -0.09 -14.53 -6.34
N PHE A 235 1.11 -14.98 -6.70
CA PHE A 235 1.38 -15.55 -8.02
C PHE A 235 0.72 -16.92 -8.24
N GLN A 236 0.66 -17.76 -7.20
CA GLN A 236 -0.03 -19.05 -7.27
C GLN A 236 -1.55 -18.89 -7.38
N GLN A 237 -2.15 -17.97 -6.63
CA GLN A 237 -3.61 -17.80 -6.52
C GLN A 237 -4.18 -16.88 -7.61
N TYR A 238 -3.48 -15.78 -7.93
CA TYR A 238 -3.97 -14.73 -8.84
C TYR A 238 -3.13 -14.60 -10.12
N GLY A 239 -1.86 -15.04 -10.09
CA GLY A 239 -0.98 -15.10 -11.28
C GLY A 239 -1.14 -16.36 -12.14
N LYS A 240 -2.23 -17.13 -11.99
CA LYS A 240 -2.45 -18.42 -12.68
C LYS A 240 -1.31 -19.44 -12.48
N GLY A 241 -0.52 -19.33 -11.41
CA GLY A 241 0.63 -20.20 -11.14
C GLY A 241 1.92 -19.82 -11.87
N ARG A 242 1.98 -18.68 -12.57
CA ARG A 242 3.24 -18.18 -13.17
C ARG A 242 4.19 -17.69 -12.09
N SER A 243 5.50 -17.82 -12.28
CA SER A 243 6.50 -17.24 -11.37
C SER A 243 6.51 -15.70 -11.41
N PRO A 244 6.98 -15.02 -10.34
CA PRO A 244 7.27 -13.59 -10.36
C PRO A 244 8.33 -13.24 -11.43
N SER A 245 8.32 -12.00 -11.90
CA SER A 245 9.38 -11.52 -12.81
C SER A 245 10.77 -11.67 -12.20
N THR A 246 11.73 -12.11 -13.02
CA THR A 246 13.12 -12.39 -12.63
C THR A 246 13.71 -11.28 -11.77
N GLY A 247 14.34 -11.63 -10.64
CA GLY A 247 14.94 -10.67 -9.72
C GLY A 247 13.98 -9.95 -8.77
N LEU A 248 12.65 -10.07 -8.88
CA LEU A 248 11.70 -9.37 -8.00
C LEU A 248 11.94 -9.76 -6.52
N LEU A 249 12.03 -11.05 -6.24
CA LEU A 249 12.30 -11.57 -4.89
C LEU A 249 13.72 -11.25 -4.41
N GLU A 250 14.72 -11.49 -5.25
CA GLU A 250 16.15 -11.42 -4.88
C GLU A 250 16.61 -9.96 -4.70
N SER A 251 16.17 -9.05 -5.58
CA SER A 251 16.61 -7.66 -5.61
C SER A 251 16.25 -6.88 -4.35
N THR A 252 15.23 -7.29 -3.60
CA THR A 252 14.87 -6.63 -2.33
C THR A 252 16.03 -6.66 -1.32
N LEU A 253 16.88 -7.71 -1.36
CA LEU A 253 18.07 -7.82 -0.50
C LEU A 253 19.15 -6.79 -0.87
N PHE A 254 19.27 -6.44 -2.16
CA PHE A 254 20.32 -5.59 -2.69
C PHE A 254 19.93 -4.13 -2.85
N THR A 255 18.73 -3.84 -3.39
CA THR A 255 18.26 -2.47 -3.67
C THR A 255 16.91 -2.13 -3.02
N GLY A 256 16.23 -3.08 -2.37
CA GLY A 256 14.95 -2.83 -1.70
C GLY A 256 15.00 -1.74 -0.63
N TRP A 257 16.14 -1.63 0.08
CA TRP A 257 16.41 -0.63 1.12
C TRP A 257 16.90 0.73 0.61
N MET A 258 17.32 0.83 -0.66
CA MET A 258 17.85 2.08 -1.22
C MET A 258 16.84 3.24 -1.12
N PRO A 259 15.55 3.06 -1.49
CA PRO A 259 14.54 4.09 -1.25
C PRO A 259 14.43 4.51 0.20
N THR A 260 14.54 3.59 1.17
CA THR A 260 14.38 3.94 2.60
C THR A 260 15.45 4.94 3.07
N ILE A 261 16.69 4.84 2.55
CA ILE A 261 17.75 5.85 2.79
C ILE A 261 17.46 7.13 2.01
N LEU A 262 17.29 7.01 0.69
CA LEU A 262 17.14 8.15 -0.22
C LEU A 262 15.91 8.99 0.12
N ARG A 263 14.87 8.37 0.65
CA ARG A 263 13.63 8.98 1.15
C ARG A 263 13.72 9.47 2.59
N ALA A 264 14.87 9.47 3.27
CA ALA A 264 14.98 10.04 4.62
C ALA A 264 13.93 9.49 5.63
N GLY A 265 13.59 8.19 5.50
CA GLY A 265 12.54 7.57 6.30
C GLY A 265 11.11 8.11 6.10
N ARG A 266 10.79 8.83 5.01
CA ARG A 266 9.38 9.17 4.67
C ARG A 266 8.53 7.91 4.62
N GLY A 267 7.31 7.97 5.15
CA GLY A 267 6.43 6.81 5.32
C GLY A 267 6.89 5.78 6.37
N MET A 268 7.85 6.10 7.25
CA MET A 268 8.32 5.18 8.31
C MET A 268 7.65 5.40 9.67
N THR A 269 7.22 6.63 10.00
CA THR A 269 6.69 7.02 11.32
C THR A 269 5.35 7.72 11.20
N LEU A 270 4.47 7.48 12.18
CA LEU A 270 3.22 8.22 12.31
C LEU A 270 3.54 9.69 12.55
N TRP A 271 2.85 10.58 11.85
CA TRP A 271 2.98 12.01 12.10
C TRP A 271 2.21 12.40 13.37
N GLU A 272 2.82 13.23 14.21
CA GLU A 272 2.27 13.61 15.53
C GLU A 272 0.91 14.29 15.46
N LYS A 273 0.62 15.01 14.36
CA LYS A 273 -0.67 15.67 14.12
C LYS A 273 -1.61 14.85 13.23
N ALA A 274 -1.33 13.58 12.98
CA ALA A 274 -2.26 12.71 12.26
C ALA A 274 -3.57 12.56 13.06
N ARG A 275 -4.71 12.67 12.38
CA ARG A 275 -6.03 12.56 13.00
C ARG A 275 -6.29 11.15 13.53
N GLN A 276 -6.76 11.04 14.76
CA GLN A 276 -6.97 9.74 15.43
C GLN A 276 -8.22 9.01 14.94
N ASP A 277 -9.32 9.73 14.68
CA ASP A 277 -10.55 9.18 14.13
C ASP A 277 -10.42 8.97 12.61
N PRO A 278 -10.58 7.72 12.12
CA PRO A 278 -10.46 7.43 10.69
C PRO A 278 -11.63 8.02 9.89
N PRO A 279 -11.44 8.36 8.60
CA PRO A 279 -12.55 8.61 7.70
C PRO A 279 -13.48 7.37 7.61
N PRO A 280 -14.81 7.56 7.53
CA PRO A 280 -15.76 6.44 7.51
C PRO A 280 -15.70 5.60 6.24
N LYS A 281 -15.21 6.16 5.12
CA LYS A 281 -14.89 5.44 3.89
C LYS A 281 -13.39 5.49 3.62
N LYS A 282 -12.84 4.40 3.09
CA LYS A 282 -11.47 4.36 2.56
C LYS A 282 -11.31 5.41 1.46
N LEU A 283 -10.13 6.02 1.40
CA LEU A 283 -9.72 6.87 0.27
C LEU A 283 -9.40 5.98 -0.94
N GLU A 284 -9.30 6.52 -2.15
CA GLU A 284 -8.89 5.76 -3.34
C GLU A 284 -7.69 6.41 -4.02
N LEU A 285 -6.76 5.57 -4.51
CA LEU A 285 -5.54 5.99 -5.17
C LEU A 285 -5.26 5.10 -6.39
N PHE A 286 -5.24 5.69 -7.57
CA PHE A 286 -4.67 5.10 -8.78
C PHE A 286 -3.16 5.37 -8.80
N SER A 287 -2.35 4.31 -8.84
CA SER A 287 -0.91 4.36 -8.60
C SER A 287 -0.23 3.08 -9.11
N TYR A 288 1.10 3.06 -9.19
CA TYR A 288 1.90 1.84 -9.23
C TYR A 288 3.14 2.00 -8.34
N GLU A 289 3.76 0.90 -7.87
CA GLU A 289 4.83 0.99 -6.88
C GLU A 289 6.01 1.84 -7.38
N ASN A 290 6.43 1.64 -8.63
CA ASN A 290 7.61 2.31 -9.17
C ASN A 290 7.36 3.71 -9.76
N ASN A 291 6.27 4.39 -9.39
CA ASN A 291 6.03 5.78 -9.77
C ASN A 291 6.57 6.76 -8.70
N ALA A 292 7.41 7.71 -9.12
CA ALA A 292 8.04 8.67 -8.21
C ALA A 292 7.05 9.63 -7.52
N TYR A 293 6.02 10.08 -8.24
CA TYR A 293 4.99 10.98 -7.70
C TYR A 293 4.00 10.24 -6.80
N ALA A 294 3.57 9.04 -7.21
CA ALA A 294 2.64 8.24 -6.42
C ALA A 294 3.26 7.73 -5.12
N ARG A 295 4.59 7.45 -5.10
CA ARG A 295 5.30 7.17 -3.84
C ARG A 295 5.14 8.29 -2.83
N ILE A 296 5.33 9.55 -3.24
CA ILE A 296 5.20 10.71 -2.35
C ILE A 296 3.79 10.81 -1.74
N VAL A 297 2.75 10.42 -2.50
CA VAL A 297 1.37 10.33 -2.00
C VAL A 297 1.19 9.15 -1.03
N ARG A 298 1.74 7.96 -1.33
CA ARG A 298 1.71 6.81 -0.42
C ARG A 298 2.46 7.07 0.89
N GLU A 299 3.59 7.77 0.83
CA GLU A 299 4.33 8.25 2.02
C GLU A 299 3.43 9.10 2.92
N ALA A 300 2.67 10.04 2.36
CA ALA A 300 1.73 10.88 3.11
C ALA A 300 0.52 10.11 3.67
N LEU A 301 -0.11 9.24 2.88
CA LEU A 301 -1.19 8.35 3.35
C LEU A 301 -0.70 7.46 4.50
N CYS A 302 0.54 6.99 4.41
CA CYS A 302 1.18 6.19 5.44
C CYS A 302 1.47 7.02 6.70
N GLU A 303 2.07 8.21 6.58
CA GLU A 303 2.34 9.12 7.70
C GLU A 303 1.08 9.55 8.46
N LEU A 304 -0.07 9.58 7.79
CA LEU A 304 -1.38 9.92 8.36
C LEU A 304 -2.21 8.71 8.87
N GLU A 305 -1.68 7.48 8.79
CA GLU A 305 -2.42 6.22 9.08
C GLU A 305 -3.77 6.12 8.32
N LEU A 306 -3.85 6.64 7.09
CA LEU A 306 -5.08 6.64 6.29
C LEU A 306 -5.21 5.34 5.51
N ALA A 307 -6.27 4.57 5.75
CA ALA A 307 -6.59 3.38 4.97
C ALA A 307 -7.17 3.75 3.60
N TYR A 308 -6.71 3.09 2.54
CA TYR A 308 -7.09 3.41 1.16
C TYR A 308 -7.23 2.17 0.28
N ILE A 309 -7.98 2.29 -0.81
CA ILE A 309 -8.01 1.34 -1.92
C ILE A 309 -6.94 1.77 -2.91
N LEU A 310 -5.99 0.89 -3.18
CA LEU A 310 -4.97 1.05 -4.20
C LEU A 310 -5.43 0.34 -5.48
N HIS A 311 -5.71 1.12 -6.52
CA HIS A 311 -5.89 0.61 -7.88
C HIS A 311 -4.53 0.63 -8.56
N ASN A 312 -3.97 -0.54 -8.88
CA ASN A 312 -2.70 -0.63 -9.58
C ASN A 312 -2.88 -0.24 -11.06
N VAL A 313 -2.07 0.71 -11.55
CA VAL A 313 -2.12 1.20 -12.94
C VAL A 313 -0.72 1.19 -13.56
N GLY A 314 -0.06 0.03 -13.52
CA GLY A 314 1.22 -0.16 -14.20
C GLY A 314 1.11 -0.07 -15.73
N GLU A 315 2.24 0.03 -16.43
CA GLU A 315 2.26 -0.09 -17.89
C GLU A 315 1.62 -1.42 -18.32
N GLY A 316 0.55 -1.37 -19.14
CA GLY A 316 -0.24 -2.54 -19.55
C GLY A 316 -1.48 -2.83 -18.70
N SER A 317 -1.75 -2.03 -17.67
CA SER A 317 -2.89 -2.23 -16.75
C SER A 317 -4.26 -2.04 -17.39
N ALA A 318 -5.21 -2.90 -17.02
CA ALA A 318 -6.62 -2.74 -17.39
C ALA A 318 -7.31 -1.56 -16.68
N TRP A 319 -6.85 -1.20 -15.47
CA TRP A 319 -7.34 -0.05 -14.70
C TRP A 319 -7.10 1.30 -15.40
N THR A 320 -6.21 1.34 -16.41
CA THR A 320 -5.97 2.52 -17.25
C THR A 320 -7.26 3.08 -17.85
N LYS A 321 -8.25 2.24 -18.18
CA LYS A 321 -9.55 2.70 -18.69
C LYS A 321 -10.36 3.44 -17.61
N LEU A 322 -10.45 2.88 -16.41
CA LEU A 322 -11.17 3.50 -15.29
C LEU A 322 -10.48 4.80 -14.84
N LEU A 323 -9.15 4.85 -14.88
CA LEU A 323 -8.39 6.08 -14.67
C LEU A 323 -8.71 7.16 -15.71
N LEU A 324 -8.80 6.79 -17.00
CA LEU A 324 -9.21 7.72 -18.07
C LEU A 324 -10.63 8.24 -17.86
N ASP A 325 -11.58 7.34 -17.56
CA ASP A 325 -12.99 7.68 -17.39
C ASP A 325 -13.21 8.63 -16.18
N ALA A 326 -12.40 8.48 -15.12
CA ALA A 326 -12.45 9.36 -13.93
C ALA A 326 -11.65 10.67 -14.09
N SER A 327 -10.42 10.61 -14.61
CA SER A 327 -9.46 11.72 -14.57
C SER A 327 -9.30 12.50 -15.88
N GLN A 328 -9.77 11.94 -17.00
CA GLN A 328 -9.47 12.40 -18.37
C GLN A 328 -7.97 12.35 -18.74
N SER A 329 -7.14 11.69 -17.94
CA SER A 329 -5.73 11.42 -18.20
C SER A 329 -5.37 9.94 -17.93
N LYS A 330 -4.14 9.55 -18.29
CA LYS A 330 -3.48 8.31 -17.86
C LYS A 330 -2.45 8.54 -16.76
N ASP A 331 -2.27 9.80 -16.34
CA ASP A 331 -1.26 10.16 -15.36
C ASP A 331 -1.63 9.66 -13.95
N VAL A 332 -0.62 9.19 -13.23
CA VAL A 332 -0.72 8.82 -11.80
C VAL A 332 0.30 9.61 -10.99
N PRO A 333 0.01 9.95 -9.71
CA PRO A 333 -1.15 9.53 -8.92
C PRO A 333 -2.45 10.24 -9.30
N TYR A 334 -3.56 9.51 -9.25
CA TYR A 334 -4.90 10.12 -9.20
C TYR A 334 -5.61 9.68 -7.92
N PHE A 335 -6.08 10.64 -7.15
CA PHE A 335 -6.63 10.45 -5.81
C PHE A 335 -8.09 10.88 -5.75
N ILE A 336 -8.90 10.11 -5.02
CA ILE A 336 -10.32 10.35 -4.77
C ILE A 336 -10.59 10.23 -3.27
N ASP A 337 -11.30 11.21 -2.71
CA ASP A 337 -11.84 11.15 -1.36
C ASP A 337 -13.38 11.01 -1.40
N PRO A 338 -13.94 9.81 -1.17
CA PRO A 338 -15.39 9.59 -1.19
C PRO A 338 -16.11 10.11 0.09
N ASN A 339 -15.38 10.70 1.05
CA ASN A 339 -15.93 11.35 2.23
C ASN A 339 -16.23 12.83 1.98
N THR A 340 -15.42 13.52 1.16
CA THR A 340 -15.61 14.95 0.82
C THR A 340 -15.99 15.19 -0.64
N GLY A 341 -15.81 14.20 -1.52
CA GLY A 341 -15.96 14.34 -2.98
C GLY A 341 -14.74 14.93 -3.69
N ALA A 342 -13.64 15.18 -2.98
CA ALA A 342 -12.43 15.78 -3.56
C ALA A 342 -11.68 14.80 -4.50
N GLN A 343 -11.15 15.31 -5.61
CA GLN A 343 -10.46 14.53 -6.63
C GLN A 343 -9.28 15.33 -7.22
N PHE A 344 -8.10 14.71 -7.34
CA PHE A 344 -6.88 15.39 -7.81
C PHE A 344 -5.93 14.44 -8.56
N GLY A 345 -5.33 14.91 -9.65
CA GLY A 345 -4.19 14.26 -10.33
C GLY A 345 -2.83 14.91 -10.08
N ASP A 346 -2.79 16.08 -9.42
CA ASP A 346 -1.55 16.77 -9.06
C ASP A 346 -1.12 16.35 -7.66
N TYR A 347 0.00 15.62 -7.55
CA TYR A 347 0.53 15.14 -6.28
C TYR A 347 0.73 16.24 -5.24
N LYS A 348 1.05 17.48 -5.64
CA LYS A 348 1.21 18.61 -4.69
C LYS A 348 -0.13 19.02 -4.09
N LYS A 349 -1.19 19.02 -4.90
CA LYS A 349 -2.57 19.28 -4.43
C LYS A 349 -3.06 18.14 -3.53
N ILE A 350 -2.76 16.89 -3.89
CA ILE A 350 -3.06 15.72 -3.06
C ILE A 350 -2.39 15.86 -1.68
N LEU A 351 -1.10 16.17 -1.62
CA LEU A 351 -0.38 16.38 -0.37
C LEU A 351 -1.02 17.49 0.47
N SER A 352 -1.19 18.68 -0.10
CA SER A 352 -1.78 19.83 0.60
C SER A 352 -3.15 19.48 1.18
N TYR A 353 -4.02 18.86 0.36
CA TYR A 353 -5.34 18.40 0.77
C TYR A 353 -5.29 17.38 1.91
N LEU A 354 -4.44 16.35 1.82
CA LEU A 354 -4.33 15.29 2.83
C LEU A 354 -3.92 15.85 4.19
N PHE A 355 -2.85 16.67 4.24
CA PHE A 355 -2.39 17.27 5.49
C PHE A 355 -3.35 18.34 6.03
N GLN A 356 -4.09 19.05 5.18
CA GLN A 356 -5.10 20.02 5.63
C GLN A 356 -6.37 19.34 6.16
N THR A 357 -6.79 18.22 5.59
CA THR A 357 -8.08 17.57 5.88
C THR A 357 -7.99 16.50 6.96
N TYR A 358 -6.84 15.82 7.06
CA TYR A 358 -6.61 14.69 7.97
C TYR A 358 -5.53 14.96 9.02
N SER A 359 -5.19 16.23 9.25
CA SER A 359 -4.55 16.64 10.51
C SER A 359 -5.58 16.74 11.65
N ALA A 360 -5.10 16.56 12.88
CA ALA A 360 -5.78 17.04 14.06
C ALA A 360 -5.84 18.57 14.03
N ALA A 361 -6.97 19.16 14.43
CA ALA A 361 -7.10 20.60 14.56
C ALA A 361 -6.03 21.13 15.55
N THR A 362 -5.37 22.22 15.20
CA THR A 362 -4.51 22.95 16.14
C THR A 362 -5.37 23.48 17.29
N VAL A 363 -5.12 22.96 18.49
CA VAL A 363 -5.71 23.39 19.77
C VAL A 363 -5.10 24.70 20.23
#